data_AF-A0A6J5G7A8-F1
#
_entry.id   AF-A0A6J5G7A8-F1
#
_cell.length_a   1.000
_cell.length_b   1.000
_cell.length_c   1.000
_cell.angle_alpha   90.00
_cell.angle_beta   90.00
_cell.angle_gamma   90.00
#
_symmetry.space_group_name_H-M   'P 1'
#
loop_
_entity.id
_entity.type
_entity.pdbx_description
1 polymer ?
#
loop_
_entity_poly.entity_id
_entity_poly.type
_entity_poly.pdbx_seq_one_letter_code
_entity_poly.pdbx_strand_id
1 'polypeptide(L)'
;MKSDLPMLNAAPTQSTASGRSSDHVLGYPFRLMVVLACALALAVIWLVAQPGRGMAWMLTGVIALAAVLLIYMRTRMLWRARIQGAHVLAALGEATADIPVRLRTRMPLVLVTGDDLSALFNRHDGERFVHVGDGAIWLRVDRPQDLPQLAVAVRQWRDGRAPDGVLLSVAPARYADADMLTQSLRVVRQAVADAARILGSGALPGYVAVYQRLTTAPTDLATPRWYGVSSVRRMVDAQRFEPMIRAAESEVQQAADSRVARVAAARAAALASVAGWTQRVVIHALTDRQQPATPWALFGAGWIDCGPGSGPGNPWARDAEMQTHVLRAAAQASPTPWPLPQPLIAAMPQRRWMSPRLTAVAHAIALLACAAAFACFYSGRNNQTLLTRVGADLGRYSMIPATHDAARRDALQALVADRDELERYGLVGIPLRLSFGMYRGAGAIPALNNAIASYVAPPPPPAVVTLSSMSLFDSGRAQLRDGSTRVMVDALEMIKAHPDKRILVAGYTDNVGNPDSNLKLSTARAEAVRDWLIEASGIPATQFAIQGYGDTRPLTENDTEAGRAKNRRVEITLVPDAPHG
;
A
#
# COMPACT_ATOMS: atom_id res chain seq x y z
N MET A 1 0.54 17.19 64.28
CA MET A 1 -0.68 16.47 64.68
C MET A 1 -0.54 15.03 64.19
N LYS A 2 -0.41 14.10 65.14
CA LYS A 2 -0.51 12.66 64.91
C LYS A 2 -1.99 12.35 64.63
N SER A 3 -2.27 11.53 63.63
CA SER A 3 -3.57 10.88 63.47
C SER A 3 -3.33 9.43 63.06
N ASP A 4 -3.61 8.57 64.02
CA ASP A 4 -3.63 7.11 63.94
C ASP A 4 -4.69 6.58 62.96
N LEU A 5 -4.46 5.33 62.52
CA LEU A 5 -5.39 4.24 62.15
C LEU A 5 -5.05 3.59 60.79
N PRO A 6 -5.26 2.26 60.61
CA PRO A 6 -4.79 1.15 61.46
C PRO A 6 -4.04 0.07 60.65
N MET A 7 -3.21 -0.71 61.34
CA MET A 7 -2.68 -2.00 60.89
C MET A 7 -3.82 -2.99 60.63
N LEU A 8 -3.93 -3.52 59.41
CA LEU A 8 -4.74 -4.70 59.09
C LEU A 8 -3.80 -5.84 58.69
N ASN A 9 -3.57 -6.75 59.65
CA ASN A 9 -3.07 -8.09 59.39
C ASN A 9 -4.15 -8.88 58.65
N ALA A 10 -3.84 -9.37 57.46
CA ALA A 10 -4.60 -10.43 56.80
C ALA A 10 -3.63 -11.50 56.28
N ALA A 11 -3.76 -12.71 56.84
CA ALA A 11 -3.08 -13.92 56.39
C ALA A 11 -3.49 -14.29 54.95
N PRO A 12 -2.69 -15.10 54.22
CA PRO A 12 -2.81 -15.22 52.78
C PRO A 12 -3.93 -16.21 52.41
N THR A 13 -5.09 -15.68 52.00
CA THR A 13 -6.06 -16.47 51.23
C THR A 13 -5.58 -16.61 49.80
N GLN A 14 -5.05 -17.80 49.47
CA GLN A 14 -4.89 -18.26 48.09
C GLN A 14 -6.25 -18.25 47.39
N SER A 15 -6.49 -17.21 46.60
CA SER A 15 -7.56 -17.18 45.60
C SER A 15 -6.94 -17.46 44.24
N THR A 16 -7.03 -18.71 43.81
CA THR A 16 -6.89 -19.14 42.42
C THR A 16 -8.00 -18.50 41.57
N ALA A 17 -7.83 -17.23 41.22
CA ALA A 17 -8.65 -16.57 40.23
C ALA A 17 -7.99 -16.75 38.86
N SER A 18 -8.42 -17.79 38.16
CA SER A 18 -8.26 -17.92 36.70
C SER A 18 -9.07 -16.82 36.00
N GLY A 19 -8.59 -15.58 36.12
CA GLY A 19 -9.10 -14.46 35.35
C GLY A 19 -8.57 -14.56 33.94
N ARG A 20 -9.35 -15.15 33.03
CA ARG A 20 -9.35 -14.73 31.62
C ARG A 20 -9.75 -13.25 31.62
N SER A 21 -8.78 -12.37 31.88
CA SER A 21 -8.93 -10.95 31.62
C SER A 21 -9.19 -10.85 30.12
N SER A 22 -10.39 -10.40 29.78
CA SER A 22 -10.72 -9.84 28.49
C SER A 22 -9.52 -9.05 27.97
N ASP A 23 -8.81 -9.62 26.99
CA ASP A 23 -7.84 -8.95 26.13
C ASP A 23 -8.60 -7.85 25.38
N HIS A 24 -8.92 -6.76 26.07
CA HIS A 24 -9.24 -5.52 25.41
C HIS A 24 -8.00 -5.22 24.56
N VAL A 25 -8.19 -5.28 23.25
CA VAL A 25 -7.18 -4.95 22.24
C VAL A 25 -6.82 -3.46 22.45
N LEU A 26 -5.89 -3.24 23.38
CA LEU A 26 -5.32 -1.97 23.76
C LEU A 26 -4.09 -1.76 22.88
N GLY A 27 -4.05 -0.66 22.15
CA GLY A 27 -3.04 -0.34 21.15
C GLY A 27 -3.51 -0.30 19.69
N TYR A 28 -2.56 0.04 18.80
CA TYR A 28 -2.80 0.17 17.36
C TYR A 28 -3.08 -1.21 16.72
N PRO A 29 -4.20 -1.41 16.00
CA PRO A 29 -4.59 -2.69 15.42
C PRO A 29 -3.78 -3.02 14.15
N PHE A 30 -2.47 -3.23 14.31
CA PHE A 30 -1.52 -3.39 13.20
C PHE A 30 -1.90 -4.49 12.23
N ARG A 31 -2.28 -5.68 12.72
CA ARG A 31 -2.66 -6.82 11.88
C ARG A 31 -3.88 -6.50 11.01
N LEU A 32 -4.90 -5.85 11.60
CA LEU A 32 -6.10 -5.45 10.89
C LEU A 32 -5.77 -4.43 9.79
N MET A 33 -4.87 -3.47 10.06
CA MET A 33 -4.45 -2.48 9.07
C MET A 33 -3.68 -3.10 7.90
N VAL A 34 -2.80 -4.08 8.16
CA VAL A 34 -2.12 -4.84 7.10
C VAL A 34 -3.13 -5.62 6.26
N VAL A 35 -4.06 -6.34 6.89
CA VAL A 35 -5.11 -7.08 6.18
C VAL A 35 -5.99 -6.14 5.34
N LEU A 36 -6.39 -4.98 5.88
CA LEU A 36 -7.14 -3.97 5.16
C LEU A 36 -6.37 -3.46 3.93
N ALA A 37 -5.09 -3.12 4.09
CA ALA A 37 -4.25 -2.66 2.99
C ALA A 37 -4.13 -3.73 1.89
N CYS A 38 -3.92 -5.00 2.26
CA CYS A 38 -3.88 -6.11 1.31
C CYS A 38 -5.23 -6.31 0.62
N ALA A 39 -6.33 -6.31 1.35
CA ALA A 39 -7.67 -6.48 0.78
C ALA A 39 -7.99 -5.38 -0.24
N LEU A 40 -7.67 -4.12 0.08
CA LEU A 40 -7.86 -2.99 -0.82
C LEU A 40 -6.96 -3.11 -2.06
N ALA A 41 -5.68 -3.46 -1.90
CA ALA A 41 -4.77 -3.65 -3.03
C ALA A 41 -5.23 -4.78 -3.97
N LEU A 42 -5.66 -5.91 -3.40
CA LEU A 42 -6.18 -7.04 -4.17
C LEU A 42 -7.50 -6.69 -4.87
N ALA A 43 -8.38 -5.93 -4.22
CA ALA A 43 -9.61 -5.43 -4.84
C ALA A 43 -9.28 -4.54 -6.06
N VAL A 44 -8.32 -3.62 -5.95
CA VAL A 44 -7.87 -2.80 -7.09
C VAL A 44 -7.31 -3.68 -8.21
N ILE A 45 -6.45 -4.66 -7.89
CA ILE A 45 -5.82 -5.53 -8.90
C ILE A 45 -6.86 -6.37 -9.65
N TRP A 46 -7.74 -7.06 -8.92
CA TRP A 46 -8.65 -8.06 -9.51
C TRP A 46 -9.96 -7.49 -10.04
N LEU A 47 -10.47 -6.40 -9.46
CA LEU A 47 -11.76 -5.82 -9.85
C LEU A 47 -11.62 -4.65 -10.83
N VAL A 48 -10.49 -3.93 -10.80
CA VAL A 48 -10.32 -2.69 -11.58
C VAL A 48 -9.20 -2.79 -12.59
N ALA A 49 -7.95 -3.03 -12.14
CA ALA A 49 -6.80 -3.04 -13.03
C ALA A 49 -6.82 -4.23 -14.01
N GLN A 50 -7.29 -5.40 -13.56
CA GLN A 50 -7.39 -6.65 -14.33
C GLN A 50 -6.17 -6.89 -15.25
N PRO A 51 -4.94 -6.90 -14.69
CA PRO A 51 -3.78 -7.24 -15.49
C PRO A 51 -3.88 -8.69 -15.98
N GLY A 52 -3.03 -9.07 -16.94
CA GLY A 52 -2.96 -10.45 -17.42
C GLY A 52 -2.86 -11.46 -16.26
N ARG A 53 -3.54 -12.61 -16.38
CA ARG A 53 -3.74 -13.59 -15.27
C ARG A 53 -2.43 -13.93 -14.54
N GLY A 54 -1.33 -14.14 -15.26
CA GLY A 54 -0.02 -14.43 -14.65
C GLY A 54 0.50 -13.29 -13.78
N MET A 55 0.39 -12.04 -14.25
CA MET A 55 0.83 -10.86 -13.49
C MET A 55 -0.07 -10.61 -12.27
N ALA A 56 -1.39 -10.84 -12.38
CA ALA A 56 -2.32 -10.73 -11.26
C ALA A 56 -1.95 -11.68 -10.11
N TRP A 57 -1.65 -12.95 -10.43
CA TRP A 57 -1.22 -13.94 -9.44
C TRP A 57 0.16 -13.62 -8.84
N MET A 58 1.11 -13.17 -9.66
CA MET A 58 2.42 -12.73 -9.17
C MET A 58 2.30 -11.60 -8.14
N LEU A 59 1.56 -10.54 -8.48
CA LEU A 59 1.34 -9.40 -7.57
C LEU A 59 0.62 -9.83 -6.28
N THR A 60 -0.37 -10.72 -6.40
CA THR A 60 -1.08 -11.28 -5.24
C THR A 60 -0.12 -12.02 -4.30
N GLY A 61 0.77 -12.86 -4.85
CA GLY A 61 1.77 -13.59 -4.07
C GLY A 61 2.76 -12.66 -3.36
N VAL A 62 3.24 -11.61 -4.05
CA VAL A 62 4.15 -10.60 -3.45
C VAL A 62 3.46 -9.87 -2.29
N ILE A 63 2.22 -9.43 -2.47
CA ILE A 63 1.45 -8.72 -1.43
C ILE A 63 1.23 -9.64 -0.21
N ALA A 64 0.85 -10.90 -0.44
CA ALA A 64 0.63 -11.86 0.64
C ALA A 64 1.92 -12.16 1.42
N LEU A 65 3.04 -12.38 0.71
CA LEU A 65 4.34 -12.62 1.34
C LEU A 65 4.80 -11.43 2.18
N ALA A 66 4.68 -10.22 1.63
CA ALA A 66 5.02 -8.98 2.35
C ALA A 66 4.16 -8.81 3.61
N ALA A 67 2.86 -9.10 3.53
CA ALA A 67 1.95 -9.03 4.66
C ALA A 67 2.34 -10.01 5.78
N VAL A 68 2.62 -11.26 5.43
CA VAL A 68 3.06 -12.30 6.37
C VAL A 68 4.38 -11.89 7.02
N LEU A 69 5.35 -11.41 6.23
CA LEU A 69 6.65 -10.96 6.74
C LEU A 69 6.50 -9.79 7.72
N LEU A 70 5.69 -8.78 7.39
CA LEU A 70 5.45 -7.62 8.26
C LEU A 70 4.78 -8.05 9.58
N ILE A 71 3.76 -8.91 9.51
CA ILE A 71 3.07 -9.43 10.70
C ILE A 71 4.03 -10.27 11.55
N TYR A 72 4.84 -11.13 10.92
CA TYR A 72 5.81 -11.97 11.61
C TYR A 72 6.89 -11.12 12.30
N MET A 73 7.52 -10.18 11.58
CA MET A 73 8.53 -9.28 12.13
C MET A 73 7.98 -8.47 13.31
N ARG A 74 6.78 -7.89 13.16
CA ARG A 74 6.14 -7.14 14.24
C ARG A 74 5.82 -8.04 15.43
N THR A 75 5.27 -9.22 15.21
CA THR A 75 4.94 -10.17 16.29
C THR A 75 6.21 -10.62 17.03
N ARG A 76 7.27 -10.96 16.30
CA ARG A 76 8.57 -11.36 16.87
C ARG A 76 9.21 -10.24 17.69
N MET A 77 9.15 -9.00 17.20
CA MET A 77 9.64 -7.82 17.91
C MET A 77 8.92 -7.63 19.25
N LEU A 78 7.58 -7.69 19.23
CA LEU A 78 6.78 -7.52 20.44
C LEU A 78 6.97 -8.67 21.44
N TRP A 79 7.12 -9.89 20.93
CA TRP A 79 7.40 -11.07 21.74
C TRP A 79 8.74 -10.95 22.47
N ARG A 80 9.81 -10.55 21.78
CA ARG A 80 11.12 -10.27 22.41
C ARG A 80 11.02 -9.21 23.50
N ALA A 81 10.34 -8.09 23.20
CA ALA A 81 10.17 -7.00 24.16
C ALA A 81 9.43 -7.44 25.44
N ARG A 82 8.42 -8.31 25.31
CA ARG A 82 7.69 -8.87 26.47
C ARG A 82 8.53 -9.82 27.29
N ILE A 83 9.31 -10.70 26.65
CA ILE A 83 10.15 -11.66 27.37
C ILE A 83 11.26 -10.96 28.12
N GLN A 84 11.97 -10.04 27.47
CA GLN A 84 13.07 -9.32 28.12
C GLN A 84 12.59 -8.40 29.24
N GLY A 85 11.41 -7.79 29.09
CA GLY A 85 10.82 -6.93 30.12
C GLY A 85 9.91 -7.65 31.11
N ALA A 86 9.77 -8.98 31.07
CA ALA A 86 8.73 -9.70 31.80
C ALA A 86 8.77 -9.43 33.31
N HIS A 87 9.95 -9.51 33.92
CA HIS A 87 10.13 -9.27 35.35
C HIS A 87 9.83 -7.81 35.72
N VAL A 88 10.27 -6.84 34.90
CA VAL A 88 10.01 -5.41 35.12
C VAL A 88 8.53 -5.09 34.97
N LEU A 89 7.84 -5.68 33.99
CA LEU A 89 6.42 -5.49 33.77
C LEU A 89 5.56 -6.16 34.86
N ALA A 90 5.99 -7.32 35.37
CA ALA A 90 5.35 -7.97 36.52
C ALA A 90 5.46 -7.08 37.76
N ALA A 91 6.67 -6.62 38.09
CA ALA A 91 6.90 -5.68 39.18
C ALA A 91 6.11 -4.37 38.98
N LEU A 92 5.97 -3.89 37.74
CA LEU A 92 5.18 -2.70 37.43
C LEU A 92 3.69 -2.94 37.64
N GLY A 93 3.19 -4.12 37.26
CA GLY A 93 1.81 -4.55 37.49
C GLY A 93 1.48 -4.60 38.97
N GLU A 94 2.36 -5.21 39.78
CA GLU A 94 2.22 -5.28 41.24
C GLU A 94 2.30 -3.90 41.89
N ALA A 95 3.35 -3.11 41.60
CA ALA A 95 3.57 -1.80 42.21
C ALA A 95 2.51 -0.75 41.86
N THR A 96 1.71 -0.99 40.83
CA THR A 96 0.63 -0.08 40.42
C THR A 96 -0.75 -0.67 40.62
N ALA A 97 -0.89 -1.89 41.13
CA ALA A 97 -2.15 -2.63 41.24
C ALA A 97 -3.27 -1.78 41.88
N ASP A 98 -2.92 -1.04 42.93
CA ASP A 98 -3.87 -0.23 43.72
C ASP A 98 -4.15 1.16 43.10
N ILE A 99 -3.44 1.53 42.02
CA ILE A 99 -3.60 2.83 41.35
C ILE A 99 -4.68 2.71 40.26
N PRO A 100 -5.76 3.52 40.32
CA PRO A 100 -6.78 3.53 39.27
C PRO A 100 -6.18 3.77 37.88
N VAL A 101 -6.67 3.04 36.87
CA VAL A 101 -6.15 3.05 35.49
C VAL A 101 -6.05 4.47 34.91
N ARG A 102 -7.00 5.37 35.24
CA ARG A 102 -6.98 6.78 34.80
C ARG A 102 -5.84 7.61 35.40
N LEU A 103 -5.41 7.30 36.62
CA LEU A 103 -4.28 7.96 37.29
C LEU A 103 -2.96 7.39 36.78
N ARG A 104 -2.88 6.05 36.69
CA ARG A 104 -1.73 5.30 36.14
C ARG A 104 -1.33 5.76 34.72
N THR A 105 -2.32 6.06 33.87
CA THR A 105 -2.08 6.56 32.51
C THR A 105 -1.65 8.01 32.46
N ARG A 106 -1.96 8.83 33.47
CA ARG A 106 -1.60 10.26 33.56
C ARG A 106 -0.25 10.52 34.23
N MET A 107 0.18 9.65 35.14
CA MET A 107 1.46 9.81 35.82
C MET A 107 2.63 9.76 34.80
N PRO A 108 3.62 10.67 34.91
CA PRO A 108 4.85 10.57 34.14
C PRO A 108 5.56 9.25 34.45
N LEU A 109 5.98 8.54 33.41
CA LEU A 109 6.79 7.32 33.51
C LEU A 109 8.17 7.57 32.93
N VAL A 110 9.20 7.40 33.77
CA VAL A 110 10.59 7.66 33.45
C VAL A 110 11.40 6.38 33.54
N LEU A 111 12.12 6.06 32.46
CA LEU A 111 13.06 4.94 32.44
C LEU A 111 14.40 5.42 33.03
N VAL A 112 14.96 4.72 34.00
CA VAL A 112 16.20 5.08 34.69
C VAL A 112 17.29 4.08 34.34
N THR A 113 18.38 4.56 33.75
CA THR A 113 19.56 3.74 33.38
C THR A 113 20.84 4.41 33.90
N GLY A 114 21.94 3.67 33.97
CA GLY A 114 23.25 4.20 34.32
C GLY A 114 23.79 3.61 35.60
N ASP A 115 24.47 4.43 36.39
CA ASP A 115 25.25 3.97 37.53
C ASP A 115 24.40 3.77 38.79
N ASP A 116 24.80 2.79 39.62
CA ASP A 116 24.30 2.54 40.98
C ASP A 116 22.76 2.47 41.12
N LEU A 117 22.10 1.85 40.14
CA LEU A 117 20.63 1.68 40.17
C LEU A 117 20.15 0.87 41.38
N SER A 118 20.96 -0.04 41.91
CA SER A 118 20.65 -0.75 43.15
C SER A 118 20.57 0.19 44.35
N ALA A 119 21.44 1.21 44.44
CA ALA A 119 21.40 2.21 45.50
C ALA A 119 20.16 3.11 45.41
N LEU A 120 19.59 3.29 44.21
CA LEU A 120 18.37 4.07 43.99
C LEU A 120 17.09 3.28 44.27
N PHE A 121 17.03 2.03 43.84
CA PHE A 121 15.79 1.25 43.85
C PHE A 121 15.71 0.22 44.97
N ASN A 122 16.79 -0.48 45.31
CA ASN A 122 16.73 -1.53 46.32
C ASN A 122 16.36 -0.93 47.67
N ARG A 123 15.62 -1.71 48.45
CA ARG A 123 15.22 -1.38 49.83
C ARG A 123 15.54 -2.58 50.71
N HIS A 124 15.39 -2.44 52.03
CA HIS A 124 15.67 -3.50 52.99
C HIS A 124 14.91 -4.81 52.68
N ASP A 125 13.76 -4.73 52.00
CA ASP A 125 12.91 -5.88 51.65
C ASP A 125 13.31 -6.57 50.33
N GLY A 126 14.42 -6.17 49.69
CA GLY A 126 14.95 -6.82 48.48
C GLY A 126 15.06 -5.91 47.25
N GLU A 127 15.30 -6.54 46.11
CA GLU A 127 15.45 -5.84 44.83
C GLU A 127 14.13 -5.25 44.35
N ARG A 128 14.16 -3.98 43.93
CA ARG A 128 13.01 -3.34 43.30
C ARG A 128 13.38 -2.87 41.90
N PHE A 129 12.45 -3.05 40.97
CA PHE A 129 12.59 -2.57 39.58
C PHE A 129 11.70 -1.36 39.30
N VAL A 130 10.74 -1.08 40.18
CA VAL A 130 9.77 0.00 40.03
C VAL A 130 9.72 0.78 41.33
N HIS A 131 9.71 2.11 41.22
CA HIS A 131 9.38 2.98 42.34
C HIS A 131 8.22 3.88 41.92
N VAL A 132 7.13 3.83 42.68
CA VAL A 132 6.01 4.75 42.55
C VAL A 132 6.05 5.68 43.74
N GLY A 133 6.21 6.97 43.47
CA GLY A 133 6.28 7.99 44.50
C GLY A 133 6.22 9.37 43.86
N ASP A 134 5.78 10.36 44.63
CA ASP A 134 6.11 11.75 44.32
C ASP A 134 5.58 12.26 42.97
N GLY A 135 4.47 11.64 42.52
CA GLY A 135 3.76 11.97 41.28
C GLY A 135 4.27 11.26 40.03
N ALA A 136 5.23 10.34 40.12
CA ALA A 136 5.82 9.67 38.95
C ALA A 136 6.05 8.17 39.15
N ILE A 137 6.21 7.46 38.03
CA ILE A 137 6.60 6.05 37.96
C ILE A 137 8.03 5.98 37.44
N TRP A 138 8.94 5.48 38.27
CA TRP A 138 10.34 5.30 37.92
C TRP A 138 10.59 3.82 37.63
N LEU A 139 11.18 3.53 36.49
CA LEU A 139 11.43 2.17 36.03
C LEU A 139 12.92 1.93 35.88
N ARG A 140 13.47 0.95 36.60
CA ARG A 140 14.88 0.57 36.54
C ARG A 140 15.19 -0.16 35.24
N VAL A 141 16.29 0.23 34.60
CA VAL A 141 16.82 -0.39 33.38
C VAL A 141 18.31 -0.67 33.58
N ASP A 142 18.62 -1.90 34.00
CA ASP A 142 19.97 -2.29 34.41
C ASP A 142 20.99 -2.19 33.29
N ARG A 143 20.63 -2.63 32.09
CA ARG A 143 21.48 -2.54 30.91
C ARG A 143 20.90 -1.50 29.97
N PRO A 144 21.68 -0.50 29.54
CA PRO A 144 21.19 0.48 28.58
C PRO A 144 20.62 -0.17 27.31
N GLN A 145 21.19 -1.28 26.87
CA GLN A 145 20.78 -2.05 25.69
C GLN A 145 19.32 -2.56 25.76
N ASP A 146 18.75 -2.68 26.97
CA ASP A 146 17.37 -3.15 27.17
C ASP A 146 16.35 -2.00 27.05
N LEU A 147 16.81 -0.73 27.06
CA LEU A 147 15.96 0.47 26.92
C LEU A 147 14.99 0.40 25.73
N PRO A 148 15.41 0.04 24.50
CA PRO A 148 14.50 0.04 23.36
C PRO A 148 13.35 -0.96 23.52
N GLN A 149 13.65 -2.14 24.08
CA GLN A 149 12.68 -3.21 24.25
C GLN A 149 11.71 -2.89 25.37
N LEU A 150 12.23 -2.41 26.51
CA LEU A 150 11.41 -2.01 27.64
C LEU A 150 10.53 -0.81 27.30
N ALA A 151 11.02 0.16 26.51
CA ALA A 151 10.23 1.29 26.05
C ALA A 151 9.04 0.85 25.19
N VAL A 152 9.20 -0.17 24.33
CA VAL A 152 8.10 -0.78 23.56
C VAL A 152 7.11 -1.47 24.50
N ALA A 153 7.60 -2.25 25.46
CA ALA A 153 6.77 -2.97 26.42
C ALA A 153 5.93 -2.00 27.26
N VAL A 154 6.55 -0.92 27.78
CA VAL A 154 5.87 0.16 28.50
C VAL A 154 4.82 0.81 27.61
N ARG A 155 5.12 1.06 26.33
CA ARG A 155 4.14 1.62 25.40
C ARG A 155 2.92 0.72 25.23
N GLN A 156 3.09 -0.59 25.21
CA GLN A 156 1.96 -1.53 25.17
C GLN A 156 1.16 -1.49 26.47
N TRP A 157 1.86 -1.51 27.60
CA TRP A 157 1.25 -1.46 28.92
C TRP A 157 0.43 -0.17 29.15
N ARG A 158 0.85 0.97 28.57
CA ARG A 158 0.14 2.27 28.62
C ARG A 158 -0.77 2.55 27.41
N ASP A 159 -1.36 1.53 26.80
CA ASP A 159 -2.31 1.68 25.67
C ASP A 159 -1.78 2.60 24.55
N GLY A 160 -0.53 2.37 24.14
CA GLY A 160 0.12 3.08 23.04
C GLY A 160 0.85 4.37 23.42
N ARG A 161 0.83 4.81 24.69
CA ARG A 161 1.61 5.96 25.18
C ARG A 161 3.06 5.57 25.48
N ALA A 162 4.02 6.22 24.81
CA ALA A 162 5.44 6.03 25.05
C ALA A 162 5.85 6.45 26.49
N PRO A 163 7.01 5.99 27.01
CA PRO A 163 7.59 6.57 28.22
C PRO A 163 7.78 8.09 28.05
N ASP A 164 7.60 8.84 29.14
CA ASP A 164 7.64 10.31 29.09
C ASP A 164 9.09 10.83 29.02
N GLY A 165 10.07 10.05 29.47
CA GLY A 165 11.49 10.37 29.33
C GLY A 165 12.42 9.26 29.82
N VAL A 166 13.72 9.50 29.66
CA VAL A 166 14.80 8.64 30.15
C VAL A 166 15.70 9.48 31.05
N LEU A 167 15.97 8.97 32.25
CA LEU A 167 16.91 9.51 33.22
C LEU A 167 18.20 8.70 33.19
N LEU A 168 19.33 9.39 33.03
CA LEU A 168 20.65 8.84 33.18
C LEU A 168 21.19 9.17 34.58
N SER A 169 21.43 8.14 35.39
CA SER A 169 22.20 8.22 36.63
C SER A 169 23.69 8.18 36.29
N VAL A 170 24.46 9.18 36.74
CA VAL A 170 25.91 9.26 36.57
C VAL A 170 26.57 9.37 37.94
N ALA A 171 27.47 8.45 38.26
CA ALA A 171 28.27 8.46 39.48
C ALA A 171 29.76 8.51 39.10
N PRO A 172 30.38 9.70 38.96
CA PRO A 172 31.75 9.84 38.46
C PRO A 172 32.77 9.03 39.29
N ALA A 173 32.57 8.96 40.60
CA ALA A 173 33.40 8.18 41.51
C ALA A 173 33.42 6.66 41.26
N ARG A 174 32.57 6.11 40.38
CA ARG A 174 32.62 4.70 39.95
C ARG A 174 33.64 4.40 38.86
N TYR A 175 34.08 5.42 38.14
CA TYR A 175 34.98 5.25 37.01
C TYR A 175 36.42 5.49 37.46
N ALA A 176 37.35 4.67 36.95
CA ALA A 176 38.78 4.83 37.20
C ALA A 176 39.41 5.87 36.26
N ASP A 177 38.84 6.05 35.07
CA ASP A 177 39.30 7.00 34.06
C ASP A 177 38.11 7.64 33.29
N ALA A 178 38.41 8.71 32.54
CA ALA A 178 37.42 9.46 31.78
C ALA A 178 36.98 8.73 30.49
N ASP A 179 37.80 7.81 29.97
CA ASP A 179 37.53 7.09 28.73
C ASP A 179 36.45 6.02 28.94
N MET A 180 36.50 5.29 30.05
CA MET A 180 35.47 4.35 30.48
C MET A 180 34.12 5.05 30.66
N LEU A 181 34.12 6.23 31.29
CA LEU A 181 32.91 7.04 31.42
C LEU A 181 32.39 7.44 30.03
N THR A 182 33.26 7.97 29.17
CA THR A 182 32.88 8.39 27.82
C THR A 182 32.30 7.23 27.01
N GLN A 183 32.89 6.04 27.12
CA GLN A 183 32.39 4.83 26.46
C GLN A 183 31.02 4.41 27.01
N SER A 184 30.82 4.45 28.33
CA SER A 184 29.52 4.19 28.97
C SER A 184 28.43 5.15 28.46
N LEU A 185 28.75 6.45 28.38
CA LEU A 185 27.85 7.48 27.86
C LEU A 185 27.48 7.25 26.39
N ARG A 186 28.42 6.80 25.56
CA ARG A 186 28.16 6.44 24.16
C ARG A 186 27.18 5.27 24.04
N VAL A 187 27.33 4.24 24.87
CA VAL A 187 26.42 3.08 24.89
C VAL A 187 25.00 3.52 25.29
N VAL A 188 24.87 4.35 26.32
CA VAL A 188 23.56 4.91 26.73
C VAL A 188 22.95 5.73 25.60
N ARG A 189 23.73 6.64 25.00
CA ARG A 189 23.25 7.48 23.89
C ARG A 189 22.73 6.65 22.72
N GLN A 190 23.48 5.61 22.33
CA GLN A 190 23.07 4.71 21.27
C GLN A 190 21.76 4.01 21.62
N ALA A 191 21.63 3.48 22.84
CA ALA A 191 20.43 2.80 23.27
C ALA A 191 19.19 3.72 23.30
N VAL A 192 19.35 4.98 23.73
CA VAL A 192 18.26 5.96 23.69
C VAL A 192 17.86 6.32 22.25
N ALA A 193 18.84 6.45 21.35
CA ALA A 193 18.59 6.69 19.94
C ALA A 193 17.80 5.52 19.31
N ASP A 194 18.19 4.28 19.63
CA ASP A 194 17.51 3.07 19.17
C ASP A 194 16.08 2.96 19.74
N ALA A 195 15.89 3.31 21.01
CA ALA A 195 14.58 3.37 21.65
C ALA A 195 13.66 4.39 20.97
N ALA A 196 14.16 5.60 20.70
CA ALA A 196 13.40 6.63 19.99
C ALA A 196 12.99 6.17 18.58
N ARG A 197 13.93 5.57 17.82
CA ARG A 197 13.69 5.05 16.46
C ARG A 197 12.60 3.98 16.47
N ILE A 198 12.69 3.02 17.38
CA ILE A 198 11.73 1.91 17.51
C ILE A 198 10.33 2.39 17.89
N LEU A 199 10.22 3.42 18.73
CA LEU A 199 8.93 3.98 19.11
C LEU A 199 8.27 4.79 17.97
N GLY A 200 9.01 5.15 16.92
CA GLY A 200 8.51 6.02 15.84
C GLY A 200 8.13 7.41 16.34
N SER A 201 8.55 7.77 17.55
CA SER A 201 8.40 9.09 18.14
C SER A 201 9.73 9.81 18.01
N GLY A 202 9.73 11.12 17.72
CA GLY A 202 10.96 11.93 17.77
C GLY A 202 11.71 11.79 19.11
N ALA A 203 12.92 12.35 19.21
CA ALA A 203 13.86 12.17 20.33
C ALA A 203 13.20 12.07 21.71
N LEU A 204 13.52 11.03 22.49
CA LEU A 204 13.01 10.86 23.86
C LEU A 204 13.60 11.94 24.79
N PRO A 205 12.79 12.59 25.66
CA PRO A 205 13.31 13.59 26.59
C PRO A 205 14.31 12.95 27.55
N GLY A 206 15.50 13.54 27.63
CA GLY A 206 16.60 13.08 28.47
C GLY A 206 16.82 13.94 29.70
N TYR A 207 17.17 13.30 30.80
CA TYR A 207 17.53 13.92 32.07
C TYR A 207 18.83 13.32 32.58
N VAL A 208 19.70 14.14 33.16
CA VAL A 208 20.96 13.68 33.77
C VAL A 208 20.91 13.94 35.26
N ALA A 209 21.16 12.92 36.07
CA ALA A 209 21.28 13.03 37.52
C ALA A 209 22.67 12.58 37.95
N VAL A 210 23.44 13.49 38.52
CA VAL A 210 24.81 13.25 38.98
C VAL A 210 24.81 12.99 40.48
N TYR A 211 25.19 11.76 40.85
CA TYR A 211 25.34 11.30 42.23
C TYR A 211 26.82 11.34 42.61
N GLN A 212 27.20 12.37 43.35
CA GLN A 212 28.59 12.59 43.73
C GLN A 212 28.65 13.15 45.16
N ARG A 213 29.52 12.57 46.00
CA ARG A 213 29.87 13.21 47.28
C ARG A 213 30.63 14.51 47.00
N LEU A 214 30.01 15.63 47.33
CA LEU A 214 30.52 16.99 47.15
C LEU A 214 31.24 17.47 48.41
N THR A 215 30.85 16.96 49.59
CA THR A 215 31.44 17.33 50.88
C THR A 215 32.10 16.13 51.56
N THR A 216 33.11 16.40 52.40
CA THR A 216 33.74 15.41 53.29
C THR A 216 33.08 15.37 54.67
N ALA A 217 32.02 16.17 54.88
CA ALA A 217 31.28 16.20 56.12
C ALA A 217 30.61 14.83 56.39
N PRO A 218 30.50 14.41 57.65
CA PRO A 218 29.74 13.22 58.00
C PRO A 218 28.28 13.38 57.57
N THR A 219 27.65 12.24 57.26
CA THR A 219 26.35 12.14 56.58
C THR A 219 25.18 12.67 57.43
N ASP A 220 25.35 12.76 58.74
CA ASP A 220 24.41 13.35 59.70
C ASP A 220 24.23 14.88 59.50
N LEU A 221 25.26 15.58 59.03
CA LEU A 221 25.25 17.02 58.78
C LEU A 221 24.89 17.39 57.34
N ALA A 222 24.91 16.41 56.43
CA ALA A 222 24.69 16.62 55.00
C ALA A 222 23.31 16.08 54.58
N THR A 223 22.24 16.86 54.80
CA THR A 223 20.93 16.51 54.24
C THR A 223 21.01 16.50 52.71
N PRO A 224 20.66 15.39 52.05
CA PRO A 224 20.76 15.28 50.59
C PRO A 224 19.74 16.21 49.93
N ARG A 225 20.23 17.18 49.14
CA ARG A 225 19.42 18.17 48.42
C ARG A 225 19.77 18.17 46.94
N TRP A 226 18.75 18.21 46.10
CA TRP A 226 18.90 18.33 44.66
C TRP A 226 19.14 19.78 44.26
N TYR A 227 20.22 19.99 43.51
CA TYR A 227 20.52 21.24 42.83
C TYR A 227 20.40 20.94 41.33
N GLY A 228 19.55 21.64 40.59
CA GLY A 228 19.32 21.28 39.20
C GLY A 228 18.49 22.27 38.42
N VAL A 229 18.42 22.02 37.12
CA VAL A 229 17.60 22.76 36.17
C VAL A 229 16.71 21.77 35.44
N SER A 230 15.42 22.09 35.33
CA SER A 230 14.46 21.37 34.50
C SER A 230 13.73 22.37 33.61
N SER A 231 13.48 22.02 32.35
CA SER A 231 12.84 22.89 31.37
C SER A 231 11.92 22.12 30.45
N VAL A 232 10.83 22.77 30.05
CA VAL A 232 9.93 22.30 28.98
C VAL A 232 10.61 22.39 27.60
N ARG A 233 11.66 23.21 27.45
CA ARG A 233 12.43 23.38 26.21
C ARG A 233 13.78 22.69 26.30
N ARG A 234 14.25 22.14 25.17
CA ARG A 234 15.58 21.52 25.06
C ARG A 234 16.67 22.44 25.61
N MET A 235 17.57 21.87 26.39
CA MET A 235 18.78 22.54 26.85
C MET A 235 19.78 22.54 25.69
N VAL A 236 20.08 23.72 25.17
CA VAL A 236 21.04 23.91 24.06
C VAL A 236 22.35 24.53 24.54
N ASP A 237 22.34 25.22 25.71
CA ASP A 237 23.51 25.95 26.21
C ASP A 237 23.77 25.80 27.72
N ALA A 238 25.05 25.93 28.07
CA ALA A 238 25.65 25.82 29.40
C ALA A 238 25.26 26.96 30.37
N GLN A 239 24.78 28.10 29.87
CA GLN A 239 24.42 29.28 30.69
C GLN A 239 23.21 29.07 31.63
N ARG A 240 22.69 27.85 31.73
CA ARG A 240 21.53 27.53 32.57
C ARG A 240 21.86 27.12 34.00
N PHE A 241 23.12 26.81 34.36
CA PHE A 241 23.46 26.34 35.71
C PHE A 241 23.80 27.44 36.72
N GLU A 242 24.07 28.67 36.24
CA GLU A 242 24.39 29.84 37.06
C GLU A 242 23.36 30.11 38.18
N PRO A 243 22.03 30.07 37.95
CA PRO A 243 21.06 30.32 39.02
C PRO A 243 21.15 29.31 40.16
N MET A 244 21.55 28.07 39.84
CA MET A 244 21.69 27.01 40.82
C MET A 244 23.01 27.13 41.62
N ILE A 245 24.10 27.55 40.98
CA ILE A 245 25.35 27.88 41.69
C ILE A 245 25.09 29.02 42.67
N ARG A 246 24.42 30.10 42.23
CA ARG A 246 24.04 31.22 43.11
C ARG A 246 23.12 30.80 44.25
N ALA A 247 22.20 29.88 44.01
CA ALA A 247 21.36 29.34 45.08
C ALA A 247 22.21 28.62 46.14
N ALA A 248 23.20 27.82 45.74
CA ALA A 248 24.11 27.16 46.67
C ALA A 248 25.02 28.17 47.41
N GLU A 249 25.48 29.22 46.75
CA GLU A 249 26.22 30.32 47.39
C GLU A 249 25.37 31.09 48.40
N SER A 250 24.08 31.31 48.11
CA SER A 250 23.16 31.97 49.05
C SER A 250 22.96 31.17 50.34
N GLU A 251 23.03 29.83 50.29
CA GLU A 251 22.95 28.97 51.48
C GLU A 251 24.14 29.20 52.43
N VAL A 252 25.32 29.57 51.87
CA VAL A 252 26.50 29.92 52.67
C VAL A 252 26.25 31.20 53.45
N GLN A 253 25.62 32.20 52.83
CA GLN A 253 25.32 33.49 53.47
C GLN A 253 24.23 33.36 54.54
N GLN A 254 23.32 32.39 54.41
CA GLN A 254 22.22 32.18 55.34
C GLN A 254 22.58 31.27 56.53
N ALA A 255 23.75 30.62 56.52
CA ALA A 255 24.15 29.70 57.57
C ALA A 255 24.57 30.44 58.85
N ALA A 256 23.79 30.29 59.91
CA ALA A 256 24.05 30.91 61.22
C ALA A 256 25.20 30.25 62.00
N ASP A 257 25.45 28.96 61.80
CA ASP A 257 26.52 28.20 62.45
C ASP A 257 27.77 28.12 61.54
N SER A 258 28.93 28.50 62.09
CA SER A 258 30.25 28.40 61.45
C SER A 258 30.59 27.00 60.89
N ARG A 259 30.12 25.92 61.52
CA ARG A 259 30.33 24.55 61.03
C ARG A 259 29.47 24.27 59.81
N VAL A 260 28.21 24.68 59.84
CA VAL A 260 27.26 24.54 58.72
C VAL A 260 27.69 25.42 57.53
N ALA A 261 28.15 26.64 57.80
CA ALA A 261 28.66 27.56 56.79
C ALA A 261 29.87 26.98 56.03
N ARG A 262 30.82 26.34 56.72
CA ARG A 262 31.95 25.65 56.07
C ARG A 262 31.51 24.51 55.16
N VAL A 263 30.53 23.71 55.58
CA VAL A 263 29.98 22.62 54.77
C VAL A 263 29.23 23.15 53.55
N ALA A 264 28.44 24.21 53.73
CA ALA A 264 27.74 24.89 52.64
C ALA A 264 28.73 25.49 51.63
N ALA A 265 29.79 26.14 52.09
CA ALA A 265 30.82 26.72 51.22
C ALA A 265 31.56 25.63 50.41
N ALA A 266 31.94 24.52 51.07
CA ALA A 266 32.56 23.39 50.40
C ALA A 266 31.61 22.76 49.35
N ARG A 267 30.31 22.67 49.66
CA ARG A 267 29.30 22.18 48.73
C ARG A 267 29.15 23.11 47.53
N ALA A 268 29.02 24.42 47.73
CA ALA A 268 28.87 25.40 46.65
C ALA A 268 30.07 25.38 45.69
N ALA A 269 31.30 25.36 46.22
CA ALA A 269 32.52 25.26 45.40
C ALA A 269 32.59 23.93 44.63
N ALA A 270 32.29 22.81 45.29
CA ALA A 270 32.26 21.50 44.65
C ALA A 270 31.16 21.41 43.56
N LEU A 271 30.00 22.03 43.81
CA LEU A 271 28.88 22.08 42.89
C LEU A 271 29.23 22.86 41.61
N ALA A 272 29.86 24.03 41.74
CA ALA A 272 30.33 24.81 40.60
C ALA A 272 31.33 24.02 39.74
N SER A 273 32.29 23.35 40.39
CA SER A 273 33.28 22.50 39.71
C SER A 273 32.63 21.32 38.98
N VAL A 274 31.79 20.53 39.66
CA VAL A 274 31.16 19.34 39.06
C VAL A 274 30.16 19.73 37.97
N ALA A 275 29.46 20.85 38.09
CA ALA A 275 28.54 21.34 37.06
C ALA A 275 29.31 21.69 35.77
N GLY A 276 30.42 22.41 35.88
CA GLY A 276 31.30 22.71 34.75
C GLY A 276 31.87 21.45 34.08
N TRP A 277 32.33 20.49 34.89
CA TRP A 277 32.80 19.20 34.39
C TRP A 277 31.69 18.40 33.70
N THR A 278 30.49 18.34 34.29
CA THR A 278 29.33 17.64 33.73
C THR A 278 28.95 18.21 32.38
N GLN A 279 29.01 19.54 32.20
CA GLN A 279 28.76 20.19 30.92
C GLN A 279 29.78 19.75 29.86
N ARG A 280 31.08 19.83 30.18
CA ARG A 280 32.17 19.52 29.24
C ARG A 280 32.28 18.05 28.88
N VAL A 281 32.06 17.15 29.83
CA VAL A 281 32.30 15.72 29.65
C VAL A 281 31.00 14.97 29.39
N VAL A 282 30.03 15.08 30.29
CA VAL A 282 28.80 14.28 30.23
C VAL A 282 27.85 14.82 29.15
N ILE A 283 27.44 16.08 29.25
CA ILE A 283 26.45 16.68 28.34
C ILE A 283 26.99 16.78 26.92
N HIS A 284 28.26 17.16 26.75
CA HIS A 284 28.91 17.15 25.43
C HIS A 284 28.84 15.76 24.79
N ALA A 285 29.26 14.69 25.47
CA ALA A 285 29.22 13.33 24.91
C ALA A 285 27.80 12.90 24.48
N LEU A 286 26.76 13.31 25.22
CA LEU A 286 25.37 12.98 24.92
C LEU A 286 24.77 13.81 23.77
N THR A 287 25.30 15.00 23.50
CA THR A 287 24.75 15.98 22.53
C THR A 287 25.62 16.23 21.30
N ASP A 288 26.86 15.74 21.29
CA ASP A 288 27.85 15.96 20.23
C ASP A 288 27.34 15.42 18.88
N ARG A 289 27.19 16.31 17.89
CA ARG A 289 26.66 15.95 16.56
C ARG A 289 27.64 15.15 15.70
N GLN A 290 28.93 15.09 16.07
CA GLN A 290 29.96 14.35 15.33
C GLN A 290 29.90 12.84 15.57
N GLN A 291 29.21 12.41 16.64
CA GLN A 291 29.02 10.99 16.94
C GLN A 291 27.92 10.36 16.07
N PRO A 292 28.02 9.06 15.74
CA PRO A 292 27.10 8.39 14.81
C PRO A 292 25.65 8.26 15.32
N ALA A 293 25.46 8.17 16.64
CA ALA A 293 24.14 8.13 17.25
C ALA A 293 23.46 9.51 17.18
N THR A 294 22.12 9.58 17.15
CA THR A 294 21.45 10.89 17.16
C THR A 294 21.74 11.66 18.46
N PRO A 295 21.93 13.00 18.41
CA PRO A 295 22.12 13.81 19.61
C PRO A 295 20.93 13.72 20.56
N TRP A 296 21.18 13.41 21.82
CA TRP A 296 20.11 13.27 22.80
C TRP A 296 19.49 14.64 23.15
N ALA A 297 18.17 14.72 23.15
CA ALA A 297 17.43 15.91 23.56
C ALA A 297 17.31 15.97 25.08
N LEU A 298 18.23 16.71 25.72
CA LEU A 298 18.24 16.92 27.17
C LEU A 298 17.29 18.05 27.59
N PHE A 299 16.54 17.85 28.66
CA PHE A 299 15.55 18.79 29.21
C PHE A 299 15.83 19.16 30.67
N GLY A 300 16.69 18.41 31.37
CA GLY A 300 17.13 18.76 32.70
C GLY A 300 18.44 18.08 33.11
N ALA A 301 19.14 18.71 34.05
CA ALA A 301 20.31 18.15 34.71
C ALA A 301 20.28 18.50 36.20
N GLY A 302 20.65 17.56 37.05
CA GLY A 302 20.63 17.69 38.50
C GLY A 302 21.84 17.05 39.15
N TRP A 303 22.22 17.59 40.31
CA TRP A 303 23.34 17.19 41.12
C TRP A 303 22.89 17.09 42.56
N ILE A 304 23.48 16.15 43.29
CA ILE A 304 23.19 15.94 44.69
C ILE A 304 24.47 15.58 45.43
N ASP A 305 24.61 16.08 46.67
CA ASP A 305 25.68 15.67 47.60
C ASP A 305 25.39 14.28 48.20
N CYS A 306 25.19 13.30 47.33
CA CYS A 306 24.84 11.93 47.67
C CYS A 306 25.42 11.02 46.60
N GLY A 307 26.04 9.91 47.00
CA GLY A 307 26.63 8.99 46.03
C GLY A 307 27.62 8.02 46.66
N PRO A 308 28.40 7.31 45.83
CA PRO A 308 29.39 6.37 46.31
C PRO A 308 30.55 7.11 46.98
N GLY A 309 31.34 6.37 47.76
CA GLY A 309 32.56 6.91 48.37
C GLY A 309 33.47 7.45 47.26
N SER A 310 34.02 8.64 47.47
CA SER A 310 34.83 9.32 46.45
C SER A 310 36.23 9.56 46.98
N GLY A 311 37.25 9.19 46.22
CA GLY A 311 38.66 9.47 46.53
C GLY A 311 39.36 10.25 45.42
N PRO A 312 40.65 10.60 45.62
CA PRO A 312 41.48 11.14 44.55
C PRO A 312 41.56 10.14 43.39
N GLY A 313 41.59 10.64 42.15
CA GLY A 313 41.78 9.81 40.96
C GLY A 313 40.52 9.48 40.14
N ASN A 314 39.30 9.73 40.65
CA ASN A 314 38.11 9.63 39.79
C ASN A 314 38.09 10.76 38.73
N PRO A 315 37.36 10.61 37.61
CA PRO A 315 37.39 11.55 36.48
C PRO A 315 37.09 13.01 36.85
N TRP A 316 36.13 13.23 37.74
CA TRP A 316 35.81 14.58 38.21
C TRP A 316 36.89 15.11 39.16
N ALA A 317 37.35 14.30 40.11
CA ALA A 317 38.40 14.73 41.05
C ALA A 317 39.72 15.08 40.33
N ARG A 318 40.10 14.33 39.27
CA ARG A 318 41.26 14.65 38.43
C ARG A 318 41.07 15.95 37.66
N ASP A 319 39.89 16.20 37.09
CA ASP A 319 39.61 17.48 36.40
C ASP A 319 39.65 18.66 37.37
N ALA A 320 39.08 18.48 38.57
CA ALA A 320 39.13 19.49 39.63
C ALA A 320 40.57 19.77 40.09
N GLU A 321 41.39 18.72 40.28
CA GLU A 321 42.81 18.86 40.61
C GLU A 321 43.58 19.55 39.49
N MET A 322 43.35 19.19 38.23
CA MET A 322 43.99 19.85 37.08
C MET A 322 43.65 21.34 36.98
N GLN A 323 42.42 21.74 37.35
CA GLN A 323 41.98 23.15 37.26
C GLN A 323 42.36 23.99 38.47
N THR A 324 42.44 23.38 39.66
CA THR A 324 42.63 24.11 40.91
C THR A 324 43.98 23.86 41.56
N HIS A 325 44.72 22.84 41.10
CA HIS A 325 45.91 22.27 41.77
C HIS A 325 45.66 21.81 43.22
N VAL A 326 44.38 21.60 43.60
CA VAL A 326 43.99 21.13 44.93
C VAL A 326 43.54 19.67 44.87
N LEU A 327 44.23 18.83 45.64
CA LEU A 327 43.85 17.44 45.85
C LEU A 327 42.57 17.35 46.71
N ARG A 328 41.56 16.66 46.19
CA ARG A 328 40.33 16.41 46.96
C ARG A 328 40.53 15.28 47.97
N ALA A 329 40.13 15.54 49.21
CA ALA A 329 40.08 14.54 50.26
C ALA A 329 39.01 13.46 49.98
N ALA A 330 39.26 12.26 50.51
CA ALA A 330 38.32 11.16 50.39
C ALA A 330 37.05 11.42 51.21
N ALA A 331 35.89 11.08 50.65
CA ALA A 331 34.59 11.17 51.28
C ALA A 331 33.95 9.78 51.36
N GLN A 332 33.29 9.50 52.49
CA GLN A 332 32.56 8.25 52.71
C GLN A 332 31.30 8.20 51.84
N ALA A 333 30.88 6.98 51.49
CA ALA A 333 29.66 6.73 50.73
C ALA A 333 28.41 7.17 51.51
N SER A 334 27.40 7.68 50.81
CA SER A 334 26.11 7.97 51.41
C SER A 334 25.34 6.69 51.75
N PRO A 335 24.54 6.69 52.84
CA PRO A 335 23.65 5.57 53.14
C PRO A 335 22.66 5.36 52.00
N THR A 336 22.36 4.09 51.70
CA THR A 336 21.30 3.72 50.77
C THR A 336 19.96 3.66 51.51
N PRO A 337 18.84 3.94 50.82
CA PRO A 337 18.74 4.29 49.42
C PRO A 337 19.00 5.77 49.11
N TRP A 338 19.54 6.05 47.93
CA TRP A 338 19.70 7.42 47.44
C TRP A 338 18.36 7.99 46.95
N PRO A 339 18.10 9.29 47.15
CA PRO A 339 16.84 9.91 46.74
C PRO A 339 16.77 10.05 45.22
N LEU A 340 15.58 9.85 44.64
CA LEU A 340 15.34 10.03 43.21
C LEU A 340 15.28 11.53 42.82
N PRO A 341 15.62 11.91 41.58
CA PRO A 341 15.69 13.31 41.15
C PRO A 341 14.32 13.86 40.75
N GLN A 342 13.39 13.88 41.70
CA GLN A 342 12.04 14.40 41.50
C GLN A 342 12.00 15.83 40.92
N PRO A 343 12.87 16.79 41.31
CA PRO A 343 12.84 18.14 40.73
C PRO A 343 13.11 18.17 39.23
N LEU A 344 13.83 17.18 38.68
CA LEU A 344 14.14 17.13 37.26
C LEU A 344 12.93 16.81 36.39
N ILE A 345 11.94 16.11 36.94
CA ILE A 345 10.75 15.70 36.19
C ILE A 345 9.57 16.67 36.36
N ALA A 346 9.68 17.64 37.27
CA ALA A 346 8.63 18.62 37.53
C ALA A 346 8.28 19.50 36.30
N ALA A 347 9.27 19.84 35.47
CA ALA A 347 9.07 20.62 34.23
C ALA A 347 9.12 19.76 32.96
N MET A 348 8.74 18.48 33.06
CA MET A 348 8.76 17.55 31.94
C MET A 348 7.82 17.99 30.80
N PRO A 349 8.26 17.95 29.53
CA PRO A 349 7.41 18.36 28.41
C PRO A 349 6.21 17.42 28.29
N GLN A 350 5.01 17.98 28.36
CA GLN A 350 3.79 17.22 28.13
C GLN A 350 3.67 16.90 26.64
N ARG A 351 3.81 15.61 26.29
CA ARG A 351 3.59 15.16 24.92
C ARG A 351 2.10 15.09 24.62
N ARG A 352 1.68 15.72 23.52
CA ARG A 352 0.35 15.51 22.95
C ARG A 352 0.23 14.03 22.56
N TRP A 353 -0.71 13.34 23.18
CA TRP A 353 -1.01 11.94 22.91
C TRP A 353 -2.26 11.87 22.04
N MET A 354 -2.14 11.19 20.89
CA MET A 354 -3.30 10.77 20.10
C MET A 354 -3.60 9.32 20.42
N SER A 355 -4.88 8.99 20.58
CA SER A 355 -5.26 7.61 20.84
C SER A 355 -4.88 6.72 19.65
N PRO A 356 -4.34 5.51 19.90
CA PRO A 356 -3.95 4.59 18.83
C PRO A 356 -5.09 4.26 17.86
N ARG A 357 -6.34 4.31 18.34
CA ARG A 357 -7.56 4.08 17.55
C ARG A 357 -7.82 5.22 16.58
N LEU A 358 -7.70 6.48 17.02
CA LEU A 358 -7.86 7.63 16.14
C LEU A 358 -6.79 7.62 15.04
N THR A 359 -5.55 7.29 15.42
CA THR A 359 -4.47 7.08 14.47
C THR A 359 -4.80 5.95 13.48
N ALA A 360 -5.36 4.83 13.93
CA ALA A 360 -5.77 3.74 13.06
C ALA A 360 -6.89 4.12 12.08
N VAL A 361 -7.89 4.89 12.53
CA VAL A 361 -8.95 5.42 11.65
C VAL A 361 -8.36 6.34 10.59
N ALA A 362 -7.45 7.25 10.96
CA ALA A 362 -6.76 8.11 9.99
C ALA A 362 -5.98 7.29 8.94
N HIS A 363 -5.27 6.24 9.36
CA HIS A 363 -4.59 5.35 8.43
C HIS A 363 -5.56 4.58 7.54
N ALA A 364 -6.68 4.08 8.07
CA ALA A 364 -7.69 3.38 7.28
C ALA A 364 -8.31 4.29 6.20
N ILE A 365 -8.61 5.54 6.54
CA ILE A 365 -9.08 6.56 5.58
C ILE A 365 -8.01 6.83 4.52
N ALA A 366 -6.76 6.99 4.92
CA ALA A 366 -5.65 7.21 3.98
C ALA A 366 -5.47 6.02 3.01
N LEU A 367 -5.53 4.78 3.53
CA LEU A 367 -5.47 3.57 2.70
C LEU A 367 -6.62 3.49 1.71
N LEU A 368 -7.84 3.81 2.14
CA LEU A 368 -9.02 3.85 1.27
C LEU A 368 -8.87 4.92 0.18
N ALA A 369 -8.38 6.11 0.53
CA ALA A 369 -8.14 7.18 -0.43
C ALA A 369 -7.08 6.79 -1.47
N CYS A 370 -5.98 6.16 -1.04
CA CYS A 370 -4.97 5.61 -1.96
C CYS A 370 -5.58 4.56 -2.89
N ALA A 371 -6.36 3.61 -2.37
CA ALA A 371 -7.01 2.58 -3.17
C ALA A 371 -7.98 3.18 -4.20
N ALA A 372 -8.77 4.17 -3.79
CA ALA A 372 -9.67 4.90 -4.69
C ALA A 372 -8.91 5.65 -5.80
N ALA A 373 -7.79 6.31 -5.47
CA ALA A 373 -6.96 6.99 -6.46
C ALA A 373 -6.40 6.01 -7.51
N PHE A 374 -5.88 4.85 -7.07
CA PHE A 374 -5.43 3.81 -7.99
C PHE A 374 -6.59 3.22 -8.81
N ALA A 375 -7.75 3.00 -8.21
CA ALA A 375 -8.93 2.53 -8.93
C ALA A 375 -9.37 3.52 -10.03
N CYS A 376 -9.42 4.83 -9.72
CA CYS A 376 -9.68 5.87 -10.71
C CYS A 376 -8.65 5.87 -11.84
N PHE A 377 -7.36 5.75 -11.51
CA PHE A 377 -6.27 5.73 -12.50
C PHE A 377 -6.41 4.55 -13.47
N TYR A 378 -6.58 3.32 -12.95
CA TYR A 378 -6.73 2.14 -13.79
C TYR A 378 -8.05 2.14 -14.56
N SER A 379 -9.14 2.61 -13.94
CA SER A 379 -10.43 2.78 -14.63
C SER A 379 -10.34 3.74 -15.81
N GLY A 380 -9.63 4.86 -15.64
CA GLY A 380 -9.34 5.80 -16.72
C GLY A 380 -8.55 5.16 -17.85
N ARG A 381 -7.53 4.36 -17.52
CA ARG A 381 -6.74 3.63 -18.52
C ARG A 381 -7.56 2.61 -19.32
N ASN A 382 -8.41 1.84 -18.63
CA ASN A 382 -9.27 0.87 -19.29
C ASN A 382 -10.32 1.54 -20.18
N ASN A 383 -10.88 2.67 -19.76
CA ASN A 383 -11.76 3.48 -20.60
C ASN A 383 -11.05 4.01 -21.84
N GLN A 384 -9.80 4.46 -21.69
CA GLN A 384 -9.00 4.88 -22.84
C GLN A 384 -8.80 3.72 -23.82
N THR A 385 -8.43 2.53 -23.33
CA THR A 385 -8.29 1.33 -24.19
C THR A 385 -9.59 0.97 -24.90
N LEU A 386 -10.73 1.01 -24.20
CA LEU A 386 -12.05 0.78 -24.79
C LEU A 386 -12.34 1.77 -25.93
N LEU A 387 -12.18 3.07 -25.67
CA LEU A 387 -12.43 4.10 -26.68
C LEU A 387 -11.46 4.03 -27.86
N THR A 388 -10.19 3.68 -27.62
CA THR A 388 -9.23 3.46 -28.70
C THR A 388 -9.62 2.27 -29.57
N ARG A 389 -10.11 1.17 -28.98
CA ARG A 389 -10.62 0.01 -29.73
C ARG A 389 -11.82 0.42 -30.61
N VAL A 390 -12.85 1.00 -30.00
CA VAL A 390 -14.07 1.45 -30.70
C VAL A 390 -13.74 2.43 -31.83
N GLY A 391 -12.84 3.40 -31.57
CA GLY A 391 -12.38 4.36 -32.58
C GLY A 391 -11.62 3.69 -33.72
N ALA A 392 -10.79 2.68 -33.43
CA ALA A 392 -10.07 1.92 -34.45
C ALA A 392 -11.01 1.08 -35.32
N ASP A 393 -12.03 0.46 -34.74
CA ASP A 393 -13.02 -0.33 -35.49
C ASP A 393 -13.92 0.56 -36.34
N LEU A 394 -14.35 1.73 -35.84
CA LEU A 394 -15.03 2.77 -36.65
C LEU A 394 -14.16 3.22 -37.82
N GLY A 395 -12.88 3.51 -37.56
CA GLY A 395 -11.91 3.87 -38.59
C GLY A 395 -11.76 2.78 -39.65
N ARG A 396 -11.61 1.52 -39.22
CA ARG A 396 -11.52 0.36 -40.13
C ARG A 396 -12.74 0.26 -41.04
N TYR A 397 -13.95 0.34 -40.48
CA TYR A 397 -15.18 0.29 -41.28
C TYR A 397 -15.25 1.44 -42.31
N SER A 398 -14.86 2.65 -41.92
CA SER A 398 -14.89 3.83 -42.81
C SER A 398 -13.89 3.76 -43.97
N MET A 399 -12.78 3.02 -43.81
CA MET A 399 -11.74 2.89 -44.84
C MET A 399 -12.03 1.79 -45.87
N ILE A 400 -12.92 0.84 -45.57
CA ILE A 400 -13.22 -0.27 -46.49
C ILE A 400 -14.17 0.21 -47.60
N PRO A 401 -13.78 0.13 -48.89
CA PRO A 401 -14.63 0.54 -49.99
C PRO A 401 -15.94 -0.26 -50.05
N ALA A 402 -17.02 0.36 -50.54
CA ALA A 402 -18.32 -0.29 -50.72
C ALA A 402 -18.30 -1.52 -51.65
N THR A 403 -17.29 -1.61 -52.52
CA THR A 403 -17.09 -2.74 -53.42
C THR A 403 -16.64 -4.03 -52.71
N HIS A 404 -16.09 -3.93 -51.49
CA HIS A 404 -15.56 -5.07 -50.74
C HIS A 404 -16.54 -5.53 -49.64
N ASP A 405 -17.71 -6.03 -50.07
CA ASP A 405 -18.83 -6.35 -49.17
C ASP A 405 -18.47 -7.32 -48.04
N ALA A 406 -17.73 -8.40 -48.31
CA ALA A 406 -17.37 -9.37 -47.27
C ALA A 406 -16.53 -8.74 -46.14
N ALA A 407 -15.47 -8.02 -46.49
CA ALA A 407 -14.64 -7.32 -45.51
C ALA A 407 -15.42 -6.21 -44.77
N ARG A 408 -16.34 -5.54 -45.46
CA ARG A 408 -17.19 -4.51 -44.87
C ARG A 408 -18.20 -5.10 -43.90
N ARG A 409 -18.77 -6.27 -44.18
CA ARG A 409 -19.63 -7.04 -43.26
C ARG A 409 -18.86 -7.50 -42.03
N ASP A 410 -17.64 -7.97 -42.18
CA ASP A 410 -16.79 -8.37 -41.04
C ASP A 410 -16.51 -7.16 -40.13
N ALA A 411 -16.16 -6.01 -40.70
CA ALA A 411 -15.97 -4.78 -39.94
C ALA A 411 -17.27 -4.28 -39.29
N LEU A 412 -18.41 -4.40 -39.97
CA LEU A 412 -19.72 -4.07 -39.42
C LEU A 412 -20.07 -4.94 -38.21
N GLN A 413 -19.75 -6.23 -38.25
CA GLN A 413 -19.98 -7.13 -37.12
C GLN A 413 -19.21 -6.69 -35.86
N ALA A 414 -17.99 -6.17 -36.02
CA ALA A 414 -17.23 -5.59 -34.91
C ALA A 414 -17.93 -4.34 -34.32
N LEU A 415 -18.47 -3.45 -35.17
CA LEU A 415 -19.22 -2.27 -34.70
C LEU A 415 -20.50 -2.64 -33.95
N VAL A 416 -21.24 -3.64 -34.45
CA VAL A 416 -22.44 -4.15 -33.77
C VAL A 416 -22.07 -4.75 -32.41
N ALA A 417 -20.99 -5.53 -32.34
CA ALA A 417 -20.51 -6.10 -31.08
C ALA A 417 -20.10 -5.00 -30.08
N ASP A 418 -19.40 -3.96 -30.54
CA ASP A 418 -19.03 -2.81 -29.70
C ASP A 418 -20.27 -2.05 -29.21
N ARG A 419 -21.26 -1.78 -30.08
CA ARG A 419 -22.53 -1.15 -29.68
C ARG A 419 -23.24 -1.97 -28.61
N ASP A 420 -23.40 -3.26 -28.84
CA ASP A 420 -24.11 -4.17 -27.94
C ASP A 420 -23.41 -4.28 -26.58
N GLU A 421 -22.07 -4.25 -26.56
CA GLU A 421 -21.30 -4.21 -25.32
C GLU A 421 -21.59 -2.91 -24.53
N LEU A 422 -21.58 -1.77 -25.21
CA LEU A 422 -21.81 -0.46 -24.58
C LEU A 422 -23.25 -0.28 -24.09
N GLU A 423 -24.25 -0.73 -24.87
CA GLU A 423 -25.66 -0.73 -24.47
C GLU A 423 -25.89 -1.65 -23.27
N ARG A 424 -25.25 -2.83 -23.25
CA ARG A 424 -25.30 -3.74 -22.10
C ARG A 424 -24.78 -3.07 -20.83
N TYR A 425 -23.73 -2.25 -20.90
CA TYR A 425 -23.26 -1.48 -19.74
C TYR A 425 -24.28 -0.44 -19.26
N GLY A 426 -25.05 0.15 -20.16
CA GLY A 426 -26.16 1.04 -19.79
C GLY A 426 -27.31 0.32 -19.09
N LEU A 427 -27.61 -0.91 -19.48
CA LEU A 427 -28.72 -1.71 -18.95
C LEU A 427 -28.38 -2.45 -17.65
N VAL A 428 -27.23 -3.13 -17.61
CA VAL A 428 -26.83 -4.03 -16.50
C VAL A 428 -25.96 -3.30 -15.46
N GLY A 429 -25.40 -2.15 -15.84
CA GLY A 429 -24.49 -1.37 -15.02
C GLY A 429 -23.04 -1.45 -15.51
N ILE A 430 -22.30 -0.37 -15.27
CA ILE A 430 -20.91 -0.21 -15.72
C ILE A 430 -19.99 -1.10 -14.86
N PRO A 431 -19.15 -1.96 -15.46
CA PRO A 431 -18.23 -2.79 -14.71
C PRO A 431 -17.24 -1.93 -13.91
N LEU A 432 -16.81 -2.41 -12.74
CA LEU A 432 -15.90 -1.67 -11.84
C LEU A 432 -14.62 -1.19 -12.54
N ARG A 433 -14.09 -1.98 -13.49
CA ARG A 433 -12.92 -1.65 -14.31
C ARG A 433 -13.09 -0.42 -15.21
N LEU A 434 -14.32 0.02 -15.45
CA LEU A 434 -14.66 1.21 -16.25
C LEU A 434 -15.36 2.30 -15.43
N SER A 435 -15.61 2.06 -14.14
CA SER A 435 -16.44 2.90 -13.25
C SER A 435 -15.63 4.06 -12.62
N PHE A 436 -15.93 4.42 -11.37
CA PHE A 436 -15.28 5.49 -10.60
C PHE A 436 -15.34 6.86 -11.28
N GLY A 437 -16.45 7.14 -11.99
CA GLY A 437 -16.66 8.39 -12.72
C GLY A 437 -15.84 8.52 -14.00
N MET A 438 -15.11 7.47 -14.41
CA MET A 438 -14.26 7.50 -15.61
C MET A 438 -14.96 6.96 -16.87
N TYR A 439 -16.17 6.43 -16.76
CA TYR A 439 -16.88 5.82 -17.89
C TYR A 439 -17.20 6.83 -18.99
N ARG A 440 -16.72 6.56 -20.21
CA ARG A 440 -16.96 7.41 -21.40
C ARG A 440 -17.58 6.67 -22.59
N GLY A 441 -17.86 5.37 -22.46
CA GLY A 441 -18.37 4.55 -23.56
C GLY A 441 -19.71 5.00 -24.13
N ALA A 442 -20.61 5.56 -23.29
CA ALA A 442 -21.92 6.05 -23.74
C ALA A 442 -21.83 7.11 -24.86
N GLY A 443 -20.78 7.92 -24.89
CA GLY A 443 -20.58 8.95 -25.93
C GLY A 443 -20.29 8.37 -27.31
N ALA A 444 -19.88 7.11 -27.42
CA ALA A 444 -19.57 6.47 -28.70
C ALA A 444 -20.80 5.85 -29.39
N ILE A 445 -21.90 5.63 -28.65
CA ILE A 445 -23.11 4.95 -29.16
C ILE A 445 -23.69 5.66 -30.40
N PRO A 446 -23.86 7.00 -30.43
CA PRO A 446 -24.41 7.66 -31.62
C PRO A 446 -23.55 7.46 -32.87
N ALA A 447 -22.22 7.49 -32.73
CA ALA A 447 -21.30 7.28 -33.84
C ALA A 447 -21.39 5.84 -34.38
N LEU A 448 -21.49 4.85 -33.49
CA LEU A 448 -21.70 3.45 -33.85
C LEU A 448 -23.03 3.25 -34.58
N ASN A 449 -24.13 3.80 -34.05
CA ASN A 449 -25.45 3.69 -34.66
C ASN A 449 -25.49 4.31 -36.07
N ASN A 450 -24.88 5.47 -36.26
CA ASN A 450 -24.79 6.11 -37.58
C ASN A 450 -23.95 5.28 -38.57
N ALA A 451 -22.83 4.72 -38.12
CA ALA A 451 -22.00 3.86 -38.96
C ALA A 451 -22.73 2.57 -39.35
N ILE A 452 -23.43 1.92 -38.41
CA ILE A 452 -24.22 0.71 -38.67
C ILE A 452 -25.36 1.03 -39.65
N ALA A 453 -26.07 2.14 -39.47
CA ALA A 453 -27.17 2.55 -40.35
C ALA A 453 -26.72 2.90 -41.79
N SER A 454 -25.44 3.24 -41.98
CA SER A 454 -24.87 3.58 -43.31
C SER A 454 -24.63 2.38 -44.22
N TYR A 455 -24.72 1.15 -43.70
CA TYR A 455 -24.46 -0.04 -44.51
C TYR A 455 -25.62 -0.32 -45.47
N VAL A 456 -25.29 -0.50 -46.75
CA VAL A 456 -26.24 -0.89 -47.80
C VAL A 456 -25.72 -2.17 -48.44
N ALA A 457 -26.52 -3.23 -48.43
CA ALA A 457 -26.17 -4.49 -49.06
C ALA A 457 -26.11 -4.33 -50.60
N PRO A 458 -25.13 -4.95 -51.29
CA PRO A 458 -25.11 -4.96 -52.74
C PRO A 458 -26.36 -5.64 -53.30
N PRO A 459 -26.84 -5.22 -54.50
CA PRO A 459 -27.98 -5.87 -55.13
C PRO A 459 -27.69 -7.36 -55.35
N PRO A 460 -28.70 -8.25 -55.19
CA PRO A 460 -28.51 -9.68 -55.40
C PRO A 460 -28.03 -9.93 -56.84
N PRO A 461 -27.14 -10.92 -57.07
CA PRO A 461 -26.75 -11.31 -58.41
C PRO A 461 -27.98 -11.72 -59.24
N PRO A 462 -27.95 -11.53 -60.57
CA PRO A 462 -29.08 -11.91 -61.43
C PRO A 462 -29.41 -13.39 -61.27
N ALA A 463 -30.70 -13.73 -61.32
CA ALA A 463 -31.16 -15.11 -61.27
C ALA A 463 -30.76 -15.80 -62.59
N VAL A 464 -29.91 -16.82 -62.50
CA VAL A 464 -29.48 -17.65 -63.63
C VAL A 464 -30.06 -19.04 -63.45
N VAL A 465 -30.81 -19.52 -64.43
CA VAL A 465 -31.20 -20.93 -64.55
C VAL A 465 -30.37 -21.57 -65.65
N THR A 466 -29.59 -22.57 -65.27
CA THR A 466 -28.79 -23.37 -66.20
C THR A 466 -29.57 -24.62 -66.59
N LEU A 467 -29.90 -24.74 -67.87
CA LEU A 467 -30.53 -25.93 -68.44
C LEU A 467 -29.47 -26.77 -69.17
N SER A 468 -29.42 -28.07 -68.92
CA SER A 468 -28.50 -28.95 -69.65
C SER A 468 -29.00 -29.17 -71.07
N SER A 469 -28.11 -29.03 -72.07
CA SER A 469 -28.48 -29.30 -73.47
C SER A 469 -28.77 -30.78 -73.70
N MET A 470 -28.26 -31.69 -72.86
CA MET A 470 -28.52 -33.13 -72.97
C MET A 470 -29.95 -33.53 -72.56
N SER A 471 -30.61 -32.73 -71.72
CA SER A 471 -32.04 -32.93 -71.41
C SER A 471 -32.95 -32.29 -72.47
N LEU A 472 -32.45 -31.31 -73.21
CA LEU A 472 -33.25 -30.52 -74.15
C LEU A 472 -33.11 -30.98 -75.61
N PHE A 473 -31.91 -31.40 -76.05
CA PHE A 473 -31.58 -31.60 -77.45
C PHE A 473 -30.87 -32.94 -77.71
N ASP A 474 -31.04 -33.47 -78.92
CA ASP A 474 -30.17 -34.53 -79.44
C ASP A 474 -28.77 -34.01 -79.84
N SER A 475 -27.80 -34.92 -79.90
CA SER A 475 -26.43 -34.59 -80.32
C SER A 475 -26.42 -33.98 -81.72
N GLY A 476 -25.69 -32.86 -81.87
CA GLY A 476 -25.61 -32.11 -83.13
C GLY A 476 -26.90 -31.43 -83.60
N ARG A 477 -28.00 -31.50 -82.83
CA ARG A 477 -29.29 -30.91 -83.19
C ARG A 477 -29.67 -29.76 -82.28
N ALA A 478 -30.51 -28.87 -82.82
CA ALA A 478 -31.13 -27.74 -82.12
C ALA A 478 -32.66 -27.89 -81.97
N GLN A 479 -33.21 -29.07 -82.28
CA GLN A 479 -34.65 -29.35 -82.08
C GLN A 479 -34.88 -29.90 -80.67
N LEU A 480 -35.82 -29.31 -79.94
CA LEU A 480 -36.20 -29.74 -78.61
C LEU A 480 -36.79 -31.17 -78.63
N ARG A 481 -36.42 -31.99 -77.65
CA ARG A 481 -36.95 -33.34 -77.46
C ARG A 481 -38.37 -33.31 -76.87
N ASP A 482 -39.21 -34.29 -77.20
CA ASP A 482 -40.59 -34.38 -76.70
C ASP A 482 -40.69 -34.46 -75.15
N GLY A 483 -39.64 -34.92 -74.46
CA GLY A 483 -39.55 -34.97 -72.99
C GLY A 483 -38.98 -33.70 -72.32
N SER A 484 -38.58 -32.69 -73.10
CA SER A 484 -37.94 -31.46 -72.59
C SER A 484 -38.92 -30.48 -71.94
N THR A 485 -40.22 -30.65 -72.19
CA THR A 485 -41.33 -29.82 -71.68
C THR A 485 -41.27 -29.61 -70.17
N ARG A 486 -40.96 -30.65 -69.39
CA ARG A 486 -40.93 -30.55 -67.93
C ARG A 486 -39.84 -29.59 -67.44
N VAL A 487 -38.64 -29.66 -68.02
CA VAL A 487 -37.52 -28.79 -67.67
C VAL A 487 -37.76 -27.34 -68.13
N MET A 488 -38.47 -27.18 -69.25
CA MET A 488 -38.83 -25.87 -69.79
C MET A 488 -39.98 -25.20 -69.04
N VAL A 489 -40.90 -25.97 -68.43
CA VAL A 489 -41.95 -25.46 -67.53
C VAL A 489 -41.34 -24.82 -66.28
N ASP A 490 -40.35 -25.45 -65.65
CA ASP A 490 -39.66 -24.89 -64.48
C ASP A 490 -38.99 -23.55 -64.82
N ALA A 491 -38.34 -23.46 -66.00
CA ALA A 491 -37.77 -22.21 -66.49
C ALA A 491 -38.85 -21.15 -66.77
N LEU A 492 -39.99 -21.56 -67.31
CA LEU A 492 -41.10 -20.66 -67.61
C LEU A 492 -41.76 -20.11 -66.34
N GLU A 493 -41.95 -20.92 -65.30
CA GLU A 493 -42.46 -20.46 -64.00
C GLU A 493 -41.56 -19.40 -63.39
N MET A 494 -40.23 -19.59 -63.45
CA MET A 494 -39.26 -18.60 -62.98
C MET A 494 -39.36 -17.28 -63.77
N ILE A 495 -39.50 -17.35 -65.10
CA ILE A 495 -39.66 -16.16 -65.95
C ILE A 495 -40.95 -15.41 -65.60
N LYS A 496 -42.08 -16.13 -65.48
CA LYS A 496 -43.38 -15.53 -65.13
C LYS A 496 -43.37 -14.89 -63.73
N ALA A 497 -42.56 -15.40 -62.81
CA ALA A 497 -42.38 -14.81 -61.48
C ALA A 497 -41.62 -13.46 -61.51
N HIS A 498 -41.00 -13.08 -62.63
CA HIS A 498 -40.20 -11.85 -62.78
C HIS A 498 -40.54 -11.10 -64.09
N PRO A 499 -41.77 -10.58 -64.24
CA PRO A 499 -42.25 -9.97 -65.49
C PRO A 499 -41.51 -8.68 -65.88
N ASP A 500 -40.79 -8.06 -64.94
CA ASP A 500 -40.05 -6.80 -65.06
C ASP A 500 -38.62 -6.95 -65.61
N LYS A 501 -38.17 -8.18 -65.89
CA LYS A 501 -36.79 -8.48 -66.32
C LYS A 501 -36.72 -8.85 -67.81
N ARG A 502 -35.57 -8.61 -68.44
CA ARG A 502 -35.27 -9.13 -69.78
C ARG A 502 -34.65 -10.52 -69.67
N ILE A 503 -34.92 -11.37 -70.65
CA ILE A 503 -34.54 -12.77 -70.65
C ILE A 503 -33.39 -12.96 -71.63
N LEU A 504 -32.18 -13.23 -71.12
CA LEU A 504 -31.04 -13.61 -71.95
C LEU A 504 -30.96 -15.14 -72.03
N VAL A 505 -31.10 -15.68 -73.24
CA VAL A 505 -30.91 -17.11 -73.53
C VAL A 505 -29.55 -17.29 -74.18
N ALA A 506 -28.62 -17.92 -73.45
CA ALA A 506 -27.25 -18.11 -73.87
C ALA A 506 -26.95 -19.60 -74.13
N GLY A 507 -26.52 -19.94 -75.35
CA GLY A 507 -26.16 -21.31 -75.73
C GLY A 507 -24.66 -21.57 -75.64
N TYR A 508 -24.28 -22.77 -75.21
CA TYR A 508 -22.90 -23.23 -75.09
C TYR A 508 -22.73 -24.66 -75.66
N THR A 509 -21.57 -24.94 -76.22
CA THR A 509 -21.16 -26.27 -76.70
C THR A 509 -19.91 -26.76 -75.97
N ASP A 510 -19.56 -28.03 -76.16
CA ASP A 510 -18.22 -28.53 -75.86
C ASP A 510 -17.25 -28.15 -76.99
N ASN A 511 -15.97 -28.48 -76.81
CA ASN A 511 -14.89 -28.21 -77.77
C ASN A 511 -14.81 -29.21 -78.94
N VAL A 512 -15.80 -30.09 -79.09
CA VAL A 512 -15.78 -31.13 -80.13
C VAL A 512 -16.44 -30.60 -81.38
N GLY A 513 -15.65 -30.32 -82.42
CA GLY A 513 -16.12 -29.83 -83.72
C GLY A 513 -15.39 -28.56 -84.18
N ASN A 514 -15.87 -27.95 -85.26
CA ASN A 514 -15.36 -26.67 -85.73
C ASN A 514 -15.98 -25.52 -84.90
N PRO A 515 -15.20 -24.56 -84.37
CA PRO A 515 -15.69 -23.38 -83.67
C PRO A 515 -16.84 -22.63 -84.36
N ASP A 516 -16.79 -22.46 -85.69
CA ASP A 516 -17.85 -21.77 -86.44
C ASP A 516 -19.18 -22.55 -86.43
N SER A 517 -19.08 -23.88 -86.46
CA SER A 517 -20.25 -24.77 -86.40
C SER A 517 -20.82 -24.82 -84.98
N ASN A 518 -19.95 -24.82 -83.99
CA ASN A 518 -20.31 -24.77 -82.57
C ASN A 518 -21.00 -23.46 -82.20
N LEU A 519 -20.52 -22.33 -82.74
CA LEU A 519 -21.18 -21.03 -82.58
C LEU A 519 -22.60 -21.06 -83.16
N LYS A 520 -22.75 -21.50 -84.42
CA LYS A 520 -24.08 -21.65 -85.07
C LYS A 520 -25.01 -22.59 -84.29
N LEU A 521 -24.50 -23.73 -83.84
CA LEU A 521 -25.28 -24.70 -83.07
C LEU A 521 -25.72 -24.14 -81.71
N SER A 522 -24.84 -23.40 -81.03
CA SER A 522 -25.16 -22.76 -79.76
C SER A 522 -26.23 -21.68 -79.91
N THR A 523 -26.17 -20.86 -80.97
CA THR A 523 -27.19 -19.86 -81.29
C THR A 523 -28.52 -20.52 -81.63
N ALA A 524 -28.51 -21.52 -82.52
CA ALA A 524 -29.73 -22.22 -82.92
C ALA A 524 -30.44 -22.92 -81.74
N ARG A 525 -29.68 -23.47 -80.78
CA ARG A 525 -30.26 -24.04 -79.55
C ARG A 525 -30.88 -22.99 -78.65
N ALA A 526 -30.24 -21.82 -78.52
CA ALA A 526 -30.80 -20.71 -77.76
C ALA A 526 -32.05 -20.13 -78.44
N GLU A 527 -32.10 -20.09 -79.77
CA GLU A 527 -33.29 -19.75 -80.56
C GLU A 527 -34.44 -20.73 -80.33
N ALA A 528 -34.17 -22.04 -80.39
CA ALA A 528 -35.19 -23.04 -80.13
C ALA A 528 -35.78 -22.95 -78.70
N VAL A 529 -34.94 -22.64 -77.70
CA VAL A 529 -35.41 -22.39 -76.33
C VAL A 529 -36.27 -21.13 -76.25
N ARG A 530 -35.85 -20.03 -76.90
CA ARG A 530 -36.64 -18.80 -76.97
C ARG A 530 -38.00 -19.05 -77.63
N ASP A 531 -38.02 -19.69 -78.79
CA ASP A 531 -39.22 -19.86 -79.59
C ASP A 531 -40.26 -20.70 -78.86
N TRP A 532 -39.82 -21.78 -78.20
CA TRP A 532 -40.67 -22.57 -77.33
C TRP A 532 -41.23 -21.74 -76.16
N LEU A 533 -40.40 -20.90 -75.52
CA LEU A 533 -40.85 -20.04 -74.43
C LEU A 533 -41.87 -19.01 -74.91
N ILE A 534 -41.69 -18.41 -76.10
CA ILE A 534 -42.66 -17.49 -76.70
C ILE A 534 -44.00 -18.20 -76.94
N GLU A 535 -43.97 -19.37 -77.58
CA GLU A 535 -45.18 -20.15 -77.91
C GLU A 535 -45.95 -20.60 -76.66
N ALA A 536 -45.23 -21.07 -75.64
CA ALA A 536 -45.84 -21.59 -74.41
C ALA A 536 -46.33 -20.50 -73.44
N SER A 537 -45.87 -19.25 -73.57
CA SER A 537 -46.11 -18.20 -72.58
C SER A 537 -46.77 -16.93 -73.11
N GLY A 538 -46.68 -16.68 -74.40
CA GLY A 538 -47.13 -15.44 -75.03
C GLY A 538 -46.23 -14.22 -74.76
N ILE A 539 -45.02 -14.41 -74.22
CA ILE A 539 -44.08 -13.32 -73.96
C ILE A 539 -43.59 -12.72 -75.30
N PRO A 540 -43.58 -11.39 -75.48
CA PRO A 540 -43.12 -10.76 -76.71
C PRO A 540 -41.66 -11.10 -77.02
N ALA A 541 -41.34 -11.33 -78.30
CA ALA A 541 -39.97 -11.60 -78.75
C ALA A 541 -38.98 -10.48 -78.36
N THR A 542 -39.46 -9.24 -78.19
CA THR A 542 -38.67 -8.07 -77.78
C THR A 542 -38.12 -8.17 -76.36
N GLN A 543 -38.65 -9.05 -75.51
CA GLN A 543 -38.17 -9.28 -74.14
C GLN A 543 -37.03 -10.31 -74.07
N PHE A 544 -36.74 -10.99 -75.19
CA PHE A 544 -35.68 -12.00 -75.28
C PHE A 544 -34.44 -11.46 -76.00
N ALA A 545 -33.28 -11.71 -75.42
CA ALA A 545 -31.98 -11.59 -76.08
C ALA A 545 -31.38 -12.99 -76.25
N ILE A 546 -30.76 -13.26 -77.40
CA ILE A 546 -30.10 -14.54 -77.67
C ILE A 546 -28.62 -14.30 -77.85
N GLN A 547 -27.81 -15.20 -77.27
CA GLN A 547 -26.38 -15.22 -77.50
C GLN A 547 -25.86 -16.64 -77.65
N GLY A 548 -25.23 -16.95 -78.79
CA GLY A 548 -24.38 -18.13 -78.93
C GLY A 548 -22.97 -17.82 -78.45
N TYR A 549 -22.40 -18.67 -77.59
CA TYR A 549 -20.99 -18.57 -77.18
C TYR A 549 -20.12 -19.68 -77.77
N GLY A 550 -20.71 -20.67 -78.45
CA GLY A 550 -19.97 -21.86 -78.90
C GLY A 550 -19.23 -22.52 -77.73
N ASP A 551 -17.96 -22.85 -77.96
CA ASP A 551 -17.05 -23.48 -77.00
C ASP A 551 -16.14 -22.49 -76.26
N THR A 552 -16.32 -21.19 -76.49
CA THR A 552 -15.42 -20.13 -75.98
C THR A 552 -15.56 -19.85 -74.47
N ARG A 553 -16.62 -20.36 -73.84
CA ARG A 553 -16.92 -20.18 -72.40
C ARG A 553 -17.27 -21.52 -71.72
N PRO A 554 -16.29 -22.44 -71.57
CA PRO A 554 -16.52 -23.71 -70.88
C PRO A 554 -16.76 -23.49 -69.38
N LEU A 555 -17.69 -24.25 -68.80
CA LEU A 555 -17.97 -24.27 -67.36
C LEU A 555 -16.97 -25.14 -66.60
N THR A 556 -16.53 -26.23 -67.22
CA THR A 556 -15.52 -27.17 -66.69
C THR A 556 -14.55 -27.57 -67.80
N GLU A 557 -13.43 -28.21 -67.46
CA GLU A 557 -12.49 -28.75 -68.45
C GLU A 557 -13.20 -29.77 -69.39
N ASN A 558 -12.85 -29.75 -70.69
CA ASN A 558 -13.47 -30.62 -71.71
C ASN A 558 -12.82 -32.01 -71.83
N ASP A 559 -11.89 -32.33 -70.92
CA ASP A 559 -11.05 -33.53 -71.02
C ASP A 559 -11.86 -34.81 -70.75
N THR A 560 -12.91 -34.71 -69.95
CA THR A 560 -13.80 -35.83 -69.61
C THR A 560 -15.16 -35.71 -70.28
N GLU A 561 -15.82 -36.84 -70.56
CA GLU A 561 -17.18 -36.82 -71.13
C GLU A 561 -18.19 -36.16 -70.18
N ALA A 562 -18.00 -36.33 -68.86
CA ALA A 562 -18.80 -35.63 -67.86
C ALA A 562 -18.59 -34.11 -67.90
N GLY A 563 -17.37 -33.64 -68.14
CA GLY A 563 -17.06 -32.22 -68.32
C GLY A 563 -17.67 -31.65 -69.60
N ARG A 564 -17.54 -32.36 -70.73
CA ARG A 564 -18.19 -31.99 -72.00
C ARG A 564 -19.71 -31.94 -71.87
N ALA A 565 -20.32 -32.91 -71.20
CA ALA A 565 -21.75 -32.94 -70.92
C ALA A 565 -22.24 -31.70 -70.14
N LYS A 566 -21.44 -31.20 -69.20
CA LYS A 566 -21.74 -29.96 -68.45
C LYS A 566 -21.56 -28.70 -69.30
N ASN A 567 -20.60 -28.69 -70.22
CA ASN A 567 -20.35 -27.57 -71.12
C ASN A 567 -21.43 -27.42 -72.20
N ARG A 568 -22.06 -28.53 -72.62
CA ARG A 568 -23.26 -28.54 -73.46
C ARG A 568 -24.48 -28.08 -72.64
N ARG A 569 -24.73 -26.77 -72.59
CA ARG A 569 -25.83 -26.18 -71.82
C ARG A 569 -26.46 -24.97 -72.51
N VAL A 570 -27.67 -24.62 -72.06
CA VAL A 570 -28.32 -23.35 -72.36
C VAL A 570 -28.61 -22.67 -71.02
N GLU A 571 -28.15 -21.45 -70.83
CA GLU A 571 -28.43 -20.65 -69.65
C GLU A 571 -29.51 -19.63 -69.96
N ILE A 572 -30.48 -19.51 -69.06
CA ILE A 572 -31.50 -18.47 -69.07
C ILE A 572 -31.16 -17.54 -67.91
N THR A 573 -30.77 -16.31 -68.23
CA THR A 573 -30.45 -15.28 -67.24
C THR A 573 -31.51 -14.19 -67.25
N LEU A 574 -32.08 -13.90 -66.08
CA LEU A 574 -32.98 -12.77 -65.90
C LEU A 574 -32.16 -11.53 -65.56
N VAL A 575 -32.03 -10.62 -66.52
CA VAL A 575 -31.25 -9.39 -66.38
C VAL A 575 -32.21 -8.24 -66.03
N PRO A 576 -31.91 -7.41 -65.00
CA PRO A 576 -32.67 -6.20 -64.74
C PRO A 576 -32.69 -5.33 -66.01
N ASP A 577 -33.86 -4.76 -66.37
CA ASP A 577 -33.90 -3.81 -67.46
C ASP A 577 -33.13 -2.55 -67.03
N ALA A 578 -31.97 -2.30 -67.62
CA ALA A 578 -31.17 -1.14 -67.26
C ALA A 578 -31.88 0.12 -67.80
N PRO A 579 -32.18 1.12 -66.96
CA PRO A 579 -32.71 2.37 -67.47
C PRO A 579 -31.68 3.00 -68.42
N HIS A 580 -32.13 3.35 -69.63
CA HIS A 580 -31.36 4.21 -70.51
C HIS A 580 -31.23 5.60 -69.84
N GLY A 581 -30.01 5.98 -69.46
CA GLY A 581 -29.62 7.36 -69.15
C GLY A 581 -29.86 7.80 -67.72
#